data_AF-V8PGA7-F1
#
_entry.id   AF-V8PGA7-F1
#
_cell.length_a   1.000
_cell.length_b   1.000
_cell.length_c   1.000
_cell.angle_alpha   90.00
_cell.angle_beta   90.00
_cell.angle_gamma   90.00
#
_symmetry.space_group_name_H-M   'P 1'
#
loop_
_entity.id
_entity.type
_entity.pdbx_description
1 polymer ?
#
loop_
_entity_poly.entity_id
_entity_poly.type
_entity_poly.pdbx_seq_one_letter_code
_entity_poly.pdbx_strand_id
1 'polypeptide(L)'
;MIDIAFSSDGKCQPPTQIDNVYPWHGWRALSFSSRKIWSDKLYGGRIVGSIDPIMEQFNASIEIDKRLSEFDICGSMAYAKALEKAGILSKVEMEKIISGLEKVKL
;
A
#
# COMPACT_ATOMS: atom_id res chain seq x y z
N MET A 1 -3.61 -13.10 -19.90
CA MET A 1 -2.79 -14.20 -19.36
C MET A 1 -1.43 -13.60 -19.11
N ILE A 2 -1.09 -13.32 -17.85
CA ILE A 2 0.20 -12.72 -17.47
C ILE A 2 1.08 -13.89 -17.07
N ASP A 3 2.04 -14.24 -17.93
CA ASP A 3 3.00 -15.30 -17.63
C ASP A 3 4.13 -14.71 -16.79
N ILE A 4 4.21 -15.15 -15.54
CA ILE A 4 5.34 -14.91 -14.64
C ILE A 4 6.30 -16.09 -14.83
N ALA A 5 7.42 -15.86 -15.53
CA ALA A 5 8.47 -16.87 -15.63
C ALA A 5 9.29 -16.89 -14.33
N PHE A 6 9.15 -17.96 -13.53
CA PHE A 6 10.06 -18.28 -12.43
C PHE A 6 11.23 -19.10 -12.97
N SER A 7 12.46 -18.59 -12.80
CA SER A 7 13.68 -19.37 -13.01
C SER A 7 13.88 -20.32 -11.82
N SER A 8 14.32 -21.56 -12.09
CA SER A 8 14.36 -22.71 -11.18
C SER A 8 15.35 -22.62 -10.02
N ASP A 9 16.19 -21.59 -9.96
CA ASP A 9 17.40 -21.63 -9.13
C ASP A 9 17.34 -20.70 -7.90
N GLY A 10 16.18 -20.09 -7.62
CA GLY A 10 15.87 -19.45 -6.34
C GLY A 10 16.74 -18.27 -5.92
N LYS A 11 17.63 -17.75 -6.78
CA LYS A 11 18.46 -16.57 -6.51
C LYS A 11 18.13 -15.45 -7.48
N CYS A 12 17.68 -14.31 -6.95
CA CYS A 12 17.59 -13.06 -7.71
C CYS A 12 19.00 -12.58 -8.03
N GLN A 13 19.42 -12.73 -9.28
CA GLN A 13 20.53 -11.96 -9.82
C GLN A 13 19.97 -10.93 -10.80
N PRO A 14 20.37 -9.64 -10.70
CA PRO A 14 20.04 -8.70 -11.75
C PRO A 14 20.72 -9.17 -13.05
N PRO A 15 20.03 -9.10 -14.21
CA PRO A 15 20.60 -9.57 -15.46
C PRO A 15 21.88 -8.78 -15.75
N THR A 16 23.00 -9.50 -15.77
CA THR A 16 24.26 -8.97 -16.29
C THR A 16 24.20 -9.15 -17.80
N GLN A 17 24.50 -8.05 -18.50
CA GLN A 17 24.63 -7.93 -19.95
C GLN A 17 23.31 -7.64 -20.70
N ILE A 18 23.22 -6.38 -21.14
CA ILE A 18 22.12 -5.82 -21.91
C ILE A 18 22.43 -6.08 -23.39
N ASP A 19 21.93 -7.19 -23.92
CA ASP A 19 21.96 -7.41 -25.36
C ASP A 19 20.69 -6.82 -25.97
N ASN A 20 20.90 -5.72 -26.69
CA ASN A 20 19.95 -4.89 -27.41
C ASN A 20 18.94 -5.69 -28.25
N VAL A 21 17.73 -5.95 -27.75
CA VAL A 21 16.58 -6.28 -28.60
C VAL A 21 15.27 -5.74 -28.00
N TYR A 22 15.12 -4.43 -27.87
CA TYR A 22 13.80 -3.81 -27.88
C TYR A 22 13.84 -2.44 -28.58
N PRO A 23 13.12 -2.24 -29.70
CA PRO A 23 13.13 -0.99 -30.43
C PRO A 23 12.12 -0.03 -29.78
N TRP A 24 12.53 0.65 -28.70
CA TRP A 24 11.79 1.78 -28.13
C TRP A 24 12.67 3.04 -28.14
N HIS A 25 13.07 3.49 -29.32
CA HIS A 25 13.63 4.83 -29.48
C HIS A 25 12.50 5.85 -29.37
N GLY A 26 12.34 6.46 -28.18
CA GLY A 26 11.35 7.52 -28.01
C GLY A 26 11.14 8.10 -26.62
N TRP A 27 11.84 7.65 -25.57
CA TRP A 27 11.65 8.23 -24.23
C TRP A 27 12.61 9.40 -24.01
N ARG A 28 12.20 10.58 -24.49
CA ARG A 28 12.69 11.84 -23.92
C ARG A 28 12.30 11.86 -22.44
N ALA A 29 13.28 12.06 -21.56
CA ALA A 29 13.05 12.31 -20.15
C ALA A 29 12.11 13.51 -19.99
N LEU A 30 10.83 13.26 -19.70
CA LEU A 30 9.92 14.28 -19.22
C LEU A 30 10.38 14.61 -17.81
N SER A 31 10.89 15.83 -17.62
CA SER A 31 11.18 16.38 -16.30
C SER A 31 9.91 16.29 -15.46
N PHE A 32 9.93 15.41 -14.46
CA PHE A 32 8.80 15.20 -13.57
C PHE A 32 8.72 16.41 -12.63
N SER A 33 8.01 17.45 -13.06
CA SER A 33 7.58 18.52 -12.16
C SER A 33 6.67 17.90 -11.12
N SER A 34 7.15 17.85 -9.87
CA SER A 34 6.44 17.35 -8.70
C SER A 34 5.18 18.18 -8.44
N ARG A 35 4.09 17.89 -9.16
CA ARG A 35 2.75 18.35 -8.81
C ARG A 35 2.29 17.53 -7.61
N LYS A 36 1.90 18.22 -6.55
CA LYS A 36 1.32 17.63 -5.33
C LYS A 36 -0.05 17.05 -5.68
N ILE A 37 -0.12 15.75 -5.96
CA ILE A 37 -1.36 15.01 -6.27
C ILE A 37 -1.74 14.23 -5.02
N TRP A 38 -2.11 14.90 -3.94
CA TRP A 38 -2.67 14.23 -2.76
C TRP A 38 -4.15 14.57 -2.69
N SER A 39 -5.00 13.58 -2.92
CA SER A 39 -6.40 13.61 -2.51
C SER A 39 -6.44 13.36 -1.01
N ASP A 40 -7.27 14.09 -0.25
CA ASP A 40 -7.41 13.91 1.21
C ASP A 40 -7.90 12.50 1.60
N LYS A 41 -8.29 11.67 0.63
CA LYS A 41 -8.80 10.32 0.84
C LYS A 41 -7.82 9.25 0.40
N LEU A 42 -7.62 8.28 1.28
CA LEU A 42 -6.66 7.18 1.14
C LEU A 42 -6.94 6.22 -0.04
N TYR A 43 -8.13 6.28 -0.64
CA TYR A 43 -8.55 5.42 -1.76
C TYR A 43 -8.62 6.14 -3.12
N GLY A 44 -8.22 7.41 -3.19
CA GLY A 44 -8.31 8.25 -4.38
C GLY A 44 -7.24 8.01 -5.45
N GLY A 45 -6.94 6.74 -5.78
CA GLY A 45 -5.79 6.31 -6.60
C GLY A 45 -5.59 7.04 -7.93
N ARG A 46 -6.07 6.49 -9.05
CA ARG A 46 -5.85 7.06 -10.41
C ARG A 46 -6.85 8.15 -10.81
N ILE A 47 -7.68 8.60 -9.88
CA ILE A 47 -8.70 9.62 -10.15
C ILE A 47 -8.02 10.98 -10.03
N VAL A 48 -7.98 11.71 -11.15
CA VAL A 48 -7.40 13.06 -11.20
C VAL A 48 -8.52 14.08 -11.00
N GLY A 49 -8.39 14.95 -9.99
CA GLY A 49 -9.36 16.00 -9.68
C GLY A 49 -10.21 15.72 -8.44
N SER A 50 -11.24 16.54 -8.21
CA SER A 50 -12.17 16.37 -7.09
C SER A 50 -13.15 15.22 -7.34
N ILE A 51 -13.40 14.42 -6.31
CA ILE A 51 -14.41 13.35 -6.34
C ILE A 51 -15.81 13.99 -6.29
N ASP A 52 -16.73 13.46 -7.09
CA ASP A 52 -18.14 13.87 -7.04
C ASP A 52 -18.77 13.55 -5.67
N PRO A 53 -19.47 14.49 -5.01
CA PRO A 53 -20.06 14.27 -3.68
C PRO A 53 -21.05 13.10 -3.60
N ILE A 54 -21.80 12.83 -4.66
CA ILE A 54 -22.74 11.69 -4.72
C ILE A 54 -21.96 10.39 -4.76
N MET A 55 -20.90 10.34 -5.56
CA MET A 55 -20.02 9.17 -5.65
C MET A 55 -19.30 8.91 -4.32
N GLU A 56 -18.93 9.96 -3.59
CA GLU A 56 -18.38 9.84 -2.25
C GLU A 56 -19.36 9.19 -1.28
N GLN A 57 -20.60 9.71 -1.20
CA GLN A 57 -21.62 9.18 -0.29
C GLN A 57 -21.96 7.73 -0.61
N PHE A 58 -22.05 7.39 -1.90
CA PHE A 58 -22.33 6.03 -2.34
C PHE A 58 -21.23 5.03 -1.92
N ASN A 59 -19.96 5.44 -1.91
CA ASN A 59 -18.85 4.58 -1.51
C ASN A 59 -18.60 4.55 0.01
N ALA A 60 -19.20 5.45 0.78
CA ALA A 60 -18.98 5.54 2.21
C ALA A 60 -19.68 4.38 2.94
N SER A 61 -18.90 3.48 3.56
CA SER A 61 -19.42 2.34 4.32
C SER A 61 -19.31 2.53 5.85
N ILE A 62 -18.79 3.66 6.32
CA ILE A 62 -18.44 3.89 7.73
C ILE A 62 -19.62 3.67 8.70
N GLU A 63 -20.83 4.05 8.30
CA GLU A 63 -22.02 3.89 9.14
C GLU A 63 -22.35 2.43 9.46
N ILE A 64 -21.98 1.52 8.55
CA ILE A 64 -22.19 0.09 8.70
C ILE A 64 -20.96 -0.55 9.37
N ASP A 65 -19.77 -0.17 8.92
CA ASP A 65 -18.50 -0.81 9.30
C ASP A 65 -18.03 -0.42 10.70
N LYS A 66 -18.53 0.67 11.29
CA LYS A 66 -18.15 1.10 12.65
C LYS A 66 -18.30 -0.01 13.71
N ARG A 67 -19.28 -0.91 13.55
CA ARG A 67 -19.48 -2.07 14.44
C ARG A 67 -18.36 -3.11 14.36
N LEU A 68 -17.57 -3.08 13.29
CA LEU A 68 -16.45 -3.98 13.05
C LEU A 68 -15.13 -3.45 13.62
N SER A 69 -15.12 -2.22 14.15
CA SER A 69 -13.91 -1.55 14.66
C SER A 69 -13.16 -2.37 15.71
N GLU A 70 -13.86 -3.06 16.62
CA GLU A 70 -13.23 -3.93 17.63
C GLU A 70 -12.46 -5.09 17.00
N PHE A 71 -12.99 -5.66 15.92
CA PHE A 71 -12.34 -6.75 15.19
C PHE A 71 -11.15 -6.24 14.39
N ASP A 72 -11.27 -5.05 13.79
CA ASP A 72 -10.18 -4.41 13.05
C ASP A 72 -9.00 -4.05 13.98
N ILE A 73 -9.29 -3.56 15.19
CA ILE A 73 -8.27 -3.31 16.23
C ILE A 73 -7.58 -4.61 16.64
N CYS A 74 -8.34 -5.68 16.87
CA CYS A 74 -7.78 -6.99 17.20
C CYS A 74 -6.87 -7.53 16.09
N GLY A 75 -7.33 -7.45 14.84
CA GLY A 75 -6.56 -7.83 13.65
C GLY A 75 -5.29 -6.99 13.51
N SER A 76 -5.37 -5.68 13.73
CA SER A 76 -4.23 -4.77 13.68
C SER A 76 -3.18 -5.08 14.75
N MET A 77 -3.59 -5.40 15.98
CA MET A 77 -2.67 -5.83 17.04
C MET A 77 -1.98 -7.16 16.70
N ALA A 78 -2.72 -8.11 16.13
CA ALA A 78 -2.16 -9.39 15.68
C ALA A 78 -1.16 -9.18 14.54
N TYR A 79 -1.47 -8.29 13.60
CA TYR A 79 -0.60 -7.96 12.49
C TYR A 79 0.68 -7.24 12.93
N ALA A 80 0.59 -6.30 13.88
CA ALA A 80 1.77 -5.66 14.48
C ALA A 80 2.72 -6.69 15.12
N LYS A 81 2.18 -7.69 15.83
CA LYS A 81 2.97 -8.82 16.37
C LYS A 81 3.59 -9.68 15.27
N ALA A 82 2.89 -9.89 14.16
CA ALA A 82 3.43 -10.63 13.02
C ALA A 82 4.57 -9.86 12.33
N LEU A 83 4.45 -8.54 12.21
CA LEU A 83 5.50 -7.68 11.63
C LEU A 83 6.76 -7.61 12.49
N GLU A 84 6.62 -7.64 13.82
CA GLU A 84 7.77 -7.75 14.73
C GLU A 84 8.50 -9.08 14.54
N LYS A 85 7.76 -10.19 14.47
CA LYS A 85 8.33 -11.51 14.17
C LYS A 85 9.01 -11.58 12.80
N ALA A 86 8.52 -10.83 11.82
CA ALA A 86 9.12 -10.72 10.50
C ALA A 86 10.37 -9.81 10.47
N GLY A 87 10.71 -9.15 11.57
CA GLY A 87 11.83 -8.22 11.67
C GLY A 87 11.59 -6.88 10.97
N ILE A 88 10.33 -6.56 10.64
CA ILE A 88 9.96 -5.28 10.00
C ILE A 88 9.79 -4.19 11.07
N LEU A 89 9.25 -4.56 12.23
CA LEU A 89 9.11 -3.66 13.38
C LEU A 89 10.08 -4.07 14.49
N SER A 90 10.65 -3.10 15.19
CA SER A 90 11.29 -3.37 16.48
C SER A 90 10.24 -3.65 17.55
N LYS A 91 10.65 -4.34 18.62
CA LYS A 91 9.77 -4.62 19.76
C LYS A 91 9.18 -3.35 20.39
N VAL A 92 9.97 -2.29 20.47
CA VAL A 92 9.55 -0.99 21.02
C VAL A 92 8.48 -0.33 20.13
N GLU A 93 8.62 -0.40 18.82
CA GLU A 93 7.62 0.13 17.88
C GLU A 93 6.32 -0.67 17.94
N MET A 94 6.41 -2.00 17.96
CA MET A 94 5.26 -2.88 18.13
C MET A 94 4.50 -2.55 19.43
N GLU A 95 5.19 -2.43 20.57
CA GLU A 95 4.57 -2.09 21.86
C GLU A 95 3.89 -0.72 21.84
N LYS A 96 4.51 0.28 21.19
CA LYS A 96 3.90 1.61 21.01
C LYS A 96 2.63 1.55 20.16
N ILE A 97 2.63 0.78 19.06
CA ILE A 97 1.46 0.61 18.20
C ILE A 97 0.34 -0.09 18.97
N ILE A 98 0.65 -1.17 19.67
CA ILE A 98 -0.33 -1.91 20.48
C ILE A 98 -0.94 -1.00 21.55
N SER A 99 -0.12 -0.25 22.30
CA SER A 99 -0.61 0.69 23.30
C SER A 99 -1.44 1.81 22.68
N GLY A 100 -1.11 2.26 21.47
CA GLY A 100 -1.92 3.21 20.71
C GLY A 100 -3.30 2.65 20.37
N LEU A 101 -3.34 1.42 19.83
CA LEU A 101 -4.57 0.72 19.46
C LEU A 101 -5.48 0.45 20.67
N GLU A 102 -4.91 0.13 21.82
CA GLU A 102 -5.66 -0.05 23.07
C GLU A 102 -6.37 1.23 23.52
N LYS A 103 -5.81 2.41 23.24
CA LYS A 103 -6.44 3.71 23.56
C LYS A 103 -7.58 4.08 22.61
N VAL A 104 -7.57 3.55 21.39
CA VAL A 104 -8.61 3.82 20.38
C VAL A 104 -9.82 2.90 20.58
N LYS A 105 -9.62 1.76 21.23
CA LYS A 105 -10.71 0.82 21.53
C LYS A 105 -11.78 1.52 22.38
N LEU A 106 -13.02 1.50 21.88
CA LEU A 106 -14.20 2.11 22.50
C LEU A 106 -14.69 1.30 23.72
#